data_AF-A0A351TR79-F1
#
_entry.id   AF-A0A351TR79-F1
#
_cell.length_a   1.000
_cell.length_b   1.000
_cell.length_c   1.000
_cell.angle_alpha   90.00
_cell.angle_beta   90.00
_cell.angle_gamma   90.00
#
_symmetry.space_group_name_H-M   'P 1'
#
loop_
_entity.id
_entity.type
_entity.pdbx_description
1 polymer ?
#
loop_
_entity_poly.entity_id
_entity_poly.type
_entity_poly.pdbx_seq_one_letter_code
_entity_poly.pdbx_strand_id
1 'polypeptide(L)'
;MIWEYGRMDFIKMLQEDNDLSDLICDVCDIEILPESKTPEDEFGRLAYSIPGKTFARTGSGSEYILLEDGSVGFWGSEGECGRIADNLDDFFEFMVNCPYWMDYLEEDEYQDREGLGEFAKEIFEEHAENAQDIDFNLPEAQKELADRLGMERKEDVADILMRFYHCTEREPRFISTYTENDGSTHSGTGSLFDR
;
A
#
# COMPACT_ATOMS: atom_id res chain seq x y z
N MET A 1 -10.26 -20.76 29.08
CA MET A 1 -10.69 -19.35 28.99
C MET A 1 -10.04 -18.79 27.75
N ILE A 2 -10.90 -18.36 26.81
CA ILE A 2 -10.70 -17.41 25.71
C ILE A 2 -9.61 -17.79 24.68
N TRP A 3 -10.09 -17.99 23.45
CA TRP A 3 -9.33 -18.37 22.26
C TRP A 3 -8.41 -17.23 21.82
N GLU A 4 -7.09 -17.42 21.86
CA GLU A 4 -6.17 -16.72 20.96
C GLU A 4 -6.09 -17.54 19.67
N TYR A 5 -7.09 -17.39 18.80
CA TYR A 5 -6.92 -17.74 17.39
C TYR A 5 -5.98 -16.67 16.83
N GLY A 6 -4.76 -17.09 16.49
CA GLY A 6 -3.67 -16.18 16.13
C GLY A 6 -4.08 -15.23 15.02
N ARG A 7 -3.72 -13.95 15.17
CA ARG A 7 -3.69 -13.00 14.05
C ARG A 7 -2.93 -13.66 12.91
N MET A 8 -3.50 -13.65 11.71
CA MET A 8 -2.83 -14.14 10.51
C MET A 8 -1.59 -13.29 10.29
N ASP A 9 -0.42 -13.90 10.25
CA ASP A 9 0.81 -13.21 9.87
C ASP A 9 0.94 -13.29 8.35
N PHE A 10 0.26 -12.36 7.65
CA PHE A 10 0.25 -12.31 6.19
C PHE A 10 1.65 -12.22 5.60
N ILE A 11 2.55 -11.46 6.24
CA ILE A 11 3.95 -11.33 5.80
C ILE A 11 4.62 -12.70 5.84
N LYS A 12 4.51 -13.41 6.96
CA LYS A 12 5.09 -14.75 7.07
C LYS A 12 4.49 -15.74 6.08
N MET A 13 3.17 -15.71 5.88
CA MET A 13 2.50 -16.55 4.89
C MET A 13 3.06 -16.31 3.48
N LEU A 14 3.20 -15.04 3.09
CA LEU A 14 3.73 -14.65 1.79
C LEU A 14 5.23 -15.01 1.65
N GLN A 15 6.01 -14.93 2.72
CA GLN A 15 7.41 -15.36 2.72
C GLN A 15 7.59 -16.87 2.57
N GLU A 16 6.64 -17.67 3.08
CA GLU A 16 6.70 -19.14 3.07
C GLU A 16 6.08 -19.75 1.79
N ASP A 17 5.26 -18.99 1.08
CA ASP A 17 4.49 -19.45 -0.09
C ASP A 17 4.85 -18.63 -1.35
N ASN A 18 5.84 -19.11 -2.11
CA ASN A 18 6.31 -18.42 -3.31
C ASN A 18 5.19 -18.19 -4.35
N ASP A 19 4.30 -19.16 -4.54
CA ASP A 19 3.20 -19.03 -5.51
C ASP A 19 2.24 -17.90 -5.08
N LEU A 20 2.00 -17.73 -3.77
CA LEU A 20 1.21 -16.63 -3.24
C LEU A 20 1.95 -15.29 -3.31
N SER A 21 3.27 -15.31 -3.08
CA SER A 21 4.12 -14.13 -3.21
C SER A 21 4.17 -13.61 -4.66
N ASP A 22 4.28 -14.51 -5.63
CA ASP A 22 4.24 -14.16 -7.05
C ASP A 22 2.86 -13.60 -7.40
N LEU A 23 1.78 -14.21 -6.89
CA LEU A 23 0.42 -13.74 -7.13
C LEU A 23 0.13 -12.34 -6.56
N ILE A 24 0.57 -12.02 -5.33
CA ILE A 24 0.41 -10.66 -4.79
C ILE A 24 1.28 -9.65 -5.54
N CYS A 25 2.44 -10.07 -6.05
CA CYS A 25 3.29 -9.23 -6.88
C CYS A 25 2.60 -8.90 -8.21
N ASP A 26 2.04 -9.91 -8.88
CA ASP A 26 1.35 -9.76 -10.17
C ASP A 26 0.07 -8.91 -10.06
N VAL A 27 -0.69 -9.07 -8.97
CA VAL A 27 -1.97 -8.36 -8.79
C VAL A 27 -1.80 -6.96 -8.21
N CYS A 28 -0.88 -6.77 -7.26
CA CYS A 28 -0.80 -5.56 -6.44
C CYS A 28 0.52 -4.78 -6.59
N ASP A 29 1.49 -5.27 -7.36
CA ASP A 29 2.87 -4.74 -7.41
C ASP A 29 3.52 -4.67 -6.01
N ILE A 30 3.43 -5.78 -5.26
CA ILE A 30 3.99 -5.94 -3.92
C ILE A 30 4.94 -7.14 -3.91
N GLU A 31 6.24 -6.88 -3.81
CA GLU A 31 7.26 -7.88 -3.54
C GLU A 31 7.55 -7.92 -2.04
N ILE A 32 7.13 -8.99 -1.35
CA ILE A 32 7.43 -9.20 0.08
C ILE A 32 8.92 -9.53 0.24
N LEU A 33 9.60 -8.82 1.14
CA LEU A 33 11.00 -9.09 1.43
C LEU A 33 11.15 -10.36 2.28
N PRO A 34 12.19 -11.19 2.04
CA PRO A 34 12.44 -12.38 2.85
C PRO A 34 12.73 -12.04 4.31
N GLU A 35 13.33 -10.87 4.56
CA GLU A 35 13.52 -10.30 5.89
C GLU A 35 13.31 -8.78 5.83
N SER A 36 12.67 -8.21 6.85
CA SER A 36 12.48 -6.76 6.94
C SER A 36 13.84 -6.05 7.06
N LYS A 37 14.01 -4.92 6.37
CA LYS A 37 15.25 -4.13 6.37
C LYS A 37 15.02 -2.70 6.84
N THR A 38 16.11 -1.97 7.08
CA THR A 38 16.05 -0.50 7.23
C THR A 38 15.49 0.11 5.94
N PRO A 39 14.59 1.10 6.03
CA PRO A 39 14.14 1.85 4.87
C PRO A 39 15.30 2.49 4.09
N GLU A 40 15.07 2.75 2.81
CA GLU A 40 16.00 3.51 1.96
C GLU A 40 16.43 4.81 2.66
N ASP A 41 17.73 5.10 2.68
CA ASP A 41 18.28 6.27 3.36
C ASP A 41 19.05 7.21 2.41
N GLU A 42 19.08 6.88 1.12
CA GLU A 42 19.81 7.56 0.05
C GLU A 42 21.24 7.94 0.47
N PHE A 43 22.00 6.95 0.93
CA PHE A 43 23.36 7.12 1.47
C PHE A 43 23.40 8.05 2.70
N GLY A 44 22.38 7.97 3.56
CA GLY A 44 22.21 8.76 4.77
C GLY A 44 21.71 10.19 4.55
N ARG A 45 21.15 10.51 3.38
CA ARG A 45 20.58 11.83 3.06
C ARG A 45 19.07 11.89 3.30
N LEU A 46 18.41 10.75 3.33
CA LEU A 46 16.98 10.62 3.56
C LEU A 46 16.72 10.18 5.02
N ALA A 47 15.80 10.86 5.68
CA ALA A 47 15.35 10.54 7.03
C ALA A 47 13.82 10.57 7.11
N TYR A 48 13.26 9.78 8.02
CA TYR A 48 11.82 9.69 8.22
C TYR A 48 11.39 10.22 9.59
N SER A 49 10.23 10.87 9.67
CA SER A 49 9.67 11.40 10.92
C SER A 49 9.27 10.31 11.92
N ILE A 50 9.01 9.09 11.43
CA ILE A 50 8.62 7.93 12.22
C ILE A 50 9.52 6.76 11.82
N PRO A 51 10.22 6.11 12.75
CA PRO A 51 11.01 4.93 12.43
C PRO A 51 10.13 3.76 12.00
N GLY A 52 10.69 2.86 11.21
CA GLY A 52 10.01 1.67 10.75
C GLY A 52 10.95 0.68 10.09
N LYS A 53 10.37 -0.37 9.53
CA LYS A 53 11.11 -1.37 8.75
C LYS A 53 10.38 -1.64 7.44
N THR A 54 11.12 -1.62 6.35
CA THR A 54 10.60 -2.00 5.03
C THR A 54 10.35 -3.50 5.04
N PHE A 55 9.12 -3.91 4.72
CA PHE A 55 8.72 -5.31 4.63
C PHE A 55 8.36 -5.72 3.21
N ALA A 56 8.05 -4.77 2.34
CA ALA A 56 7.75 -5.01 0.93
C ALA A 56 8.20 -3.83 0.06
N ARG A 57 8.29 -4.05 -1.25
CA ARG A 57 8.58 -3.00 -2.23
C ARG A 57 7.76 -3.18 -3.50
N THR A 58 7.67 -2.14 -4.32
CA THR A 58 7.16 -2.21 -5.68
C THR A 58 8.26 -2.63 -6.66
N GLY A 59 7.90 -3.02 -7.87
CA GLY A 59 8.87 -3.29 -8.95
C GLY A 59 9.73 -2.08 -9.32
N SER A 60 9.25 -0.86 -9.09
CA SER A 60 10.00 0.39 -9.28
C SER A 60 11.02 0.69 -8.17
N GLY A 61 10.93 -0.02 -7.03
CA GLY A 61 11.81 0.19 -5.87
C GLY A 61 11.24 1.11 -4.79
N SER A 62 9.98 1.54 -4.89
CA SER A 62 9.26 2.18 -3.79
C SER A 62 9.05 1.20 -2.64
N GLU A 63 8.95 1.69 -1.41
CA GLU A 63 8.97 0.86 -0.20
C GLU A 63 7.69 0.97 0.62
N TYR A 64 7.20 -0.19 1.08
CA TYR A 64 6.16 -0.31 2.10
C TYR A 64 6.81 -0.56 3.46
N ILE A 65 6.54 0.33 4.41
CA ILE A 65 7.26 0.44 5.68
C ILE A 65 6.30 0.19 6.82
N LEU A 66 6.57 -0.83 7.64
CA LEU A 66 5.87 -1.03 8.91
C LEU A 66 6.45 -0.07 9.95
N LEU A 67 5.66 0.92 10.36
CA LEU A 67 6.06 1.96 11.28
C LEU A 67 5.98 1.48 12.74
N GLU A 68 6.77 2.10 13.63
CA GLU A 68 6.81 1.74 15.06
C GLU A 68 5.45 1.91 15.77
N ASP A 69 4.59 2.79 15.27
CA ASP A 69 3.23 2.99 15.79
C ASP A 69 2.21 1.94 15.29
N GLY A 70 2.68 0.96 14.52
CA GLY A 70 1.90 -0.14 13.96
C GLY A 70 1.23 0.16 12.63
N SER A 71 1.27 1.40 12.13
CA SER A 71 0.73 1.77 10.82
C SER A 71 1.67 1.42 9.67
N VAL A 72 1.17 1.48 8.43
CA VAL A 72 1.94 1.26 7.22
C VAL A 72 2.16 2.59 6.49
N GLY A 73 3.43 2.92 6.29
CA GLY A 73 3.89 4.03 5.46
C GLY A 73 4.28 3.56 4.07
N PHE A 74 4.23 4.48 3.12
CA PHE A 74 4.76 4.34 1.77
C PHE A 74 5.83 5.39 1.54
N TRP A 75 6.95 4.99 0.93
CA TRP A 75 7.93 5.90 0.36
C TRP A 75 8.09 5.58 -1.13
N GLY A 76 7.84 6.57 -1.97
CA GLY A 76 8.01 6.48 -3.42
C GLY A 76 9.41 6.93 -3.85
N SER A 77 9.97 6.26 -4.86
CA SER A 77 11.28 6.62 -5.41
C SER A 77 11.33 8.03 -6.03
N GLU A 78 10.17 8.63 -6.33
CA GLU A 78 10.06 9.99 -6.86
C GLU A 78 9.82 11.05 -5.76
N GLY A 79 9.87 10.63 -4.49
CA GLY A 79 9.81 11.50 -3.32
C GLY A 79 8.48 11.49 -2.59
N GLU A 80 7.49 10.72 -3.05
CA GLU A 80 6.22 10.54 -2.35
C GLU A 80 6.45 9.92 -0.96
N CYS A 81 5.72 10.39 0.03
CA CYS A 81 5.80 9.84 1.38
C CYS A 81 4.51 10.11 2.13
N GLY A 82 3.96 9.07 2.75
CA GLY A 82 2.75 9.20 3.57
C GLY A 82 2.29 7.88 4.15
N ARG A 83 1.32 7.95 5.07
CA ARG A 83 0.64 6.74 5.56
C ARG A 83 -0.38 6.24 4.55
N ILE A 84 -0.56 4.92 4.50
CA ILE A 84 -1.55 4.27 3.63
C ILE A 84 -2.48 3.31 4.37
N ALA A 85 -2.14 2.87 5.58
CA ALA A 85 -3.02 2.02 6.40
C ALA A 85 -2.68 2.12 7.89
N ASP A 86 -3.67 1.93 8.76
CA ASP A 86 -3.49 2.03 10.21
C ASP A 86 -2.85 0.78 10.84
N ASN A 87 -2.86 -0.34 10.12
CA ASN A 87 -2.21 -1.60 10.48
C ASN A 87 -2.06 -2.51 9.26
N LEU A 88 -1.40 -3.67 9.43
CA LEU A 88 -1.19 -4.64 8.35
C LEU A 88 -2.49 -5.27 7.83
N ASP A 89 -3.49 -5.50 8.68
CA ASP A 89 -4.75 -6.10 8.25
C ASP A 89 -5.47 -5.15 7.28
N ASP A 90 -5.56 -3.87 7.64
CA ASP A 90 -6.11 -2.81 6.78
C ASP A 90 -5.29 -2.63 5.50
N PHE A 91 -3.95 -2.74 5.58
CA PHE A 91 -3.08 -2.67 4.40
C PHE A 91 -3.37 -3.76 3.39
N PHE A 92 -3.42 -5.03 3.82
CA PHE A 92 -3.67 -6.12 2.89
C PHE A 92 -5.11 -6.12 2.37
N GLU A 93 -6.10 -5.76 3.21
CA GLU A 93 -7.48 -5.56 2.75
C GLU A 93 -7.53 -4.49 1.65
N PHE A 94 -6.85 -3.36 1.84
CA PHE A 94 -6.77 -2.29 0.86
C PHE A 94 -6.10 -2.75 -0.43
N MET A 95 -4.92 -3.36 -0.36
CA MET A 95 -4.17 -3.77 -1.56
C MET A 95 -4.89 -4.83 -2.39
N VAL A 96 -5.54 -5.79 -1.75
CA VAL A 96 -6.29 -6.85 -2.44
C VAL A 96 -7.55 -6.30 -3.10
N ASN A 97 -8.26 -5.38 -2.45
CA ASN A 97 -9.52 -4.84 -2.98
C ASN A 97 -9.32 -3.67 -3.95
N CYS A 98 -8.21 -2.94 -3.85
CA CYS A 98 -7.87 -1.79 -4.67
C CYS A 98 -6.46 -1.96 -5.30
N PRO A 99 -6.24 -2.99 -6.15
CA PRO A 99 -4.98 -3.10 -6.89
C PRO A 99 -4.79 -1.84 -7.75
N TYR A 100 -3.54 -1.50 -8.06
CA TYR A 100 -3.18 -0.21 -8.68
C TYR A 100 -3.58 0.99 -7.80
N TRP A 101 -3.42 0.85 -6.48
CA TRP A 101 -3.90 1.79 -5.47
C TRP A 101 -3.46 3.26 -5.70
N MET A 102 -2.33 3.48 -6.37
CA MET A 102 -1.81 4.82 -6.69
C MET A 102 -2.68 5.60 -7.68
N ASP A 103 -3.52 4.92 -8.48
CA ASP A 103 -4.45 5.54 -9.42
C ASP A 103 -5.73 6.02 -8.75
N TYR A 104 -5.94 5.66 -7.47
CA TYR A 104 -7.04 6.19 -6.65
C TYR A 104 -6.66 7.48 -5.92
N LEU A 105 -5.48 8.05 -6.19
CA LEU A 105 -5.00 9.30 -5.58
C LEU A 105 -5.57 10.54 -6.29
N GLU A 106 -6.90 10.69 -6.27
CA GLU A 106 -7.63 11.86 -6.75
C GLU A 106 -8.48 12.42 -5.60
N GLU A 107 -8.00 13.48 -4.93
CA GLU A 107 -8.59 13.97 -3.67
C GLU A 107 -10.05 14.43 -3.82
N ASP A 108 -10.40 15.01 -4.97
CA ASP A 108 -11.74 15.53 -5.24
C ASP A 108 -12.81 14.43 -5.22
N GLU A 109 -12.46 13.18 -5.56
CA GLU A 109 -13.38 12.03 -5.54
C GLU A 109 -13.74 11.59 -4.12
N TYR A 110 -12.91 11.89 -3.12
CA TYR A 110 -13.16 11.52 -1.71
C TYR A 110 -14.20 12.42 -1.02
N GLN A 111 -14.71 13.44 -1.72
CA GLN A 111 -15.74 14.33 -1.18
C GLN A 111 -17.16 13.74 -1.26
N ASP A 112 -17.36 12.73 -2.11
CA ASP A 112 -18.64 12.04 -2.28
C ASP A 112 -18.46 10.52 -2.28
N ARG A 113 -19.07 9.83 -1.31
CA ARG A 113 -18.92 8.37 -1.16
C ARG A 113 -19.51 7.59 -2.35
N GLU A 114 -20.61 8.06 -2.92
CA GLU A 114 -21.25 7.37 -4.06
C GLU A 114 -20.37 7.53 -5.31
N GLY A 115 -19.96 8.76 -5.61
CA GLY A 115 -18.97 9.05 -6.66
C GLY A 115 -17.66 8.27 -6.49
N LEU A 116 -17.10 8.21 -5.28
CA LEU A 116 -15.88 7.44 -4.99
C LEU A 116 -16.02 5.94 -5.34
N GLY A 117 -17.21 5.37 -5.13
CA GLY A 117 -17.49 3.98 -5.50
C GLY A 117 -17.56 3.78 -7.02
N GLU A 118 -18.15 4.73 -7.74
CA GLU A 118 -18.19 4.72 -9.22
C GLU A 118 -16.80 4.91 -9.80
N PHE A 119 -16.05 5.91 -9.33
CA PHE A 119 -14.66 6.15 -9.69
C PHE A 119 -13.78 4.92 -9.48
N ALA A 120 -13.87 4.29 -8.30
CA ALA A 120 -13.08 3.11 -7.99
C ALA A 120 -13.38 1.93 -8.93
N LYS A 121 -14.65 1.79 -9.31
CA LYS A 121 -15.07 0.76 -10.26
C LYS A 121 -14.52 1.03 -11.66
N GLU A 122 -14.56 2.28 -12.13
CA GLU A 122 -14.00 2.68 -13.43
C GLU A 122 -12.50 2.38 -13.51
N ILE A 123 -11.73 2.73 -12.47
CA ILE A 123 -10.29 2.44 -12.38
C ILE A 123 -10.02 0.93 -12.46
N PHE A 124 -10.76 0.12 -11.70
CA PHE A 124 -10.57 -1.33 -11.73
C PHE A 124 -10.96 -1.94 -13.09
N GLU A 125 -12.04 -1.48 -13.70
CA GLU A 125 -12.48 -1.94 -15.03
C GLU A 125 -11.43 -1.61 -16.11
N GLU A 126 -10.85 -0.41 -16.11
CA GLU A 126 -9.78 -0.01 -17.02
C GLU A 126 -8.55 -0.94 -16.89
N HIS A 127 -8.09 -1.19 -15.65
CA HIS A 127 -6.96 -2.10 -15.43
C HIS A 127 -7.28 -3.54 -15.79
N ALA A 128 -8.51 -4.01 -15.55
CA ALA A 128 -8.94 -5.34 -15.94
C ALA A 128 -9.03 -5.51 -17.47
N GLU A 129 -9.34 -4.45 -18.22
CA GLU A 129 -9.30 -4.43 -19.68
C GLU A 129 -7.84 -4.41 -20.17
N ASN A 130 -7.00 -3.51 -19.64
CA ASN A 130 -5.58 -3.39 -20.01
C ASN A 130 -4.80 -4.69 -19.74
N ALA A 131 -5.10 -5.39 -18.64
CA ALA A 131 -4.47 -6.66 -18.30
C ALA A 131 -4.69 -7.75 -19.36
N GLN A 132 -5.81 -7.70 -20.11
CA GLN A 132 -6.09 -8.67 -21.16
C GLN A 132 -5.11 -8.55 -22.34
N ASP A 133 -4.53 -7.37 -22.59
CA ASP A 133 -3.54 -7.15 -23.65
C ASP A 133 -2.25 -7.96 -23.43
N ILE A 134 -1.99 -8.36 -22.18
CA ILE A 134 -0.86 -9.20 -21.79
C ILE A 134 -1.29 -10.62 -21.36
N ASP A 135 -2.51 -11.05 -21.74
CA ASP A 135 -3.09 -12.35 -21.38
C ASP A 135 -3.20 -12.59 -19.85
N PHE A 136 -3.35 -11.50 -19.09
CA PHE A 136 -3.54 -11.55 -17.64
C PHE A 136 -5.01 -11.29 -17.28
N ASN A 137 -5.61 -12.20 -16.52
CA ASN A 137 -6.99 -12.04 -16.03
C ASN A 137 -6.98 -11.48 -14.61
N LEU A 138 -6.85 -10.15 -14.50
CA LEU A 138 -6.79 -9.45 -13.22
C LEU A 138 -7.97 -9.81 -12.29
N PRO A 139 -9.25 -9.84 -12.73
CA PRO A 139 -10.35 -10.23 -11.85
C PRO A 139 -10.25 -11.64 -11.29
N GLU A 140 -9.79 -12.62 -12.06
CA GLU A 140 -9.61 -14.00 -11.56
C GLU A 140 -8.39 -14.12 -10.64
N ALA A 141 -7.27 -13.47 -10.99
CA ALA A 141 -6.07 -13.44 -10.16
C ALA A 141 -6.32 -12.77 -8.80
N GLN A 142 -7.03 -11.63 -8.79
CA GLN A 142 -7.47 -10.96 -7.56
C GLN A 142 -8.38 -11.86 -6.71
N LYS A 143 -9.26 -12.65 -7.35
CA LYS A 143 -10.13 -13.61 -6.66
C LYS A 143 -9.30 -14.69 -5.97
N GLU A 144 -8.38 -15.30 -6.71
CA GLU A 144 -7.49 -16.32 -6.19
C GLU A 144 -6.67 -15.78 -5.01
N LEU A 145 -6.11 -14.58 -5.15
CA LEU A 145 -5.34 -13.92 -4.11
C LEU A 145 -6.16 -13.75 -2.83
N ALA A 146 -7.37 -13.21 -2.94
CA ALA A 146 -8.27 -13.03 -1.80
C ALA A 146 -8.64 -14.36 -1.14
N ASP A 147 -9.00 -15.38 -1.93
CA ASP A 147 -9.34 -16.72 -1.44
C ASP A 147 -8.16 -17.35 -0.68
N ARG A 148 -6.94 -17.20 -1.20
CA ARG A 148 -5.71 -17.74 -0.58
C ARG A 148 -5.31 -16.99 0.69
N LEU A 149 -5.52 -15.68 0.75
CA LEU A 149 -5.31 -14.87 1.96
C LEU A 149 -6.47 -14.99 2.96
N GLY A 150 -7.58 -15.64 2.59
CA GLY A 150 -8.78 -15.72 3.43
C GLY A 150 -9.47 -14.37 3.62
N MET A 151 -9.35 -13.48 2.63
CA MET A 151 -9.93 -12.14 2.61
C MET A 151 -11.24 -12.12 1.82
N GLU A 152 -12.14 -11.22 2.22
CA GLU A 152 -13.36 -10.96 1.48
C GLU A 152 -13.08 -9.95 0.37
N ARG A 153 -13.49 -10.28 -0.86
CA ARG A 153 -13.58 -9.29 -1.93
C ARG A 153 -14.83 -8.44 -1.77
N LYS A 154 -14.65 -7.13 -1.84
CA LYS A 154 -15.73 -6.15 -1.76
C LYS A 154 -16.17 -5.74 -3.16
N GLU A 155 -17.48 -5.71 -3.37
CA GLU A 155 -18.07 -5.13 -4.58
C GLU A 155 -18.06 -3.59 -4.52
N ASP A 156 -18.21 -3.02 -3.32
CA ASP A 156 -18.09 -1.59 -3.02
C ASP A 156 -16.87 -1.37 -2.11
N VAL A 157 -15.84 -0.71 -2.66
CA VAL A 157 -14.58 -0.42 -1.97
C VAL A 157 -14.52 1.00 -1.39
N ALA A 158 -15.60 1.80 -1.50
CA ALA A 158 -15.59 3.20 -1.07
C ALA A 158 -15.22 3.34 0.42
N ASP A 159 -15.72 2.45 1.28
CA ASP A 159 -15.37 2.51 2.71
C ASP A 159 -13.92 2.11 2.99
N ILE A 160 -13.29 1.28 2.13
CA ILE A 160 -11.84 0.98 2.21
C ILE A 160 -11.06 2.22 1.81
N LEU A 161 -11.42 2.86 0.70
CA LEU A 161 -10.78 4.07 0.20
C LEU A 161 -10.91 5.24 1.19
N MET A 162 -12.08 5.43 1.81
CA MET A 162 -12.25 6.44 2.86
C MET A 162 -11.35 6.19 4.08
N ARG A 163 -11.14 4.92 4.48
CA ARG A 163 -10.17 4.58 5.54
C ARG A 163 -8.75 4.91 5.11
N PHE A 164 -8.38 4.59 3.88
CA PHE A 164 -7.09 4.97 3.29
C PHE A 164 -6.88 6.49 3.34
N TYR A 165 -7.84 7.28 2.84
CA TYR A 165 -7.78 8.75 2.85
C TYR A 165 -7.58 9.31 4.26
N HIS A 166 -8.41 8.89 5.22
CA HIS A 166 -8.28 9.34 6.61
C HIS A 166 -6.95 8.90 7.26
N CYS A 167 -6.39 7.75 6.86
CA CYS A 167 -5.08 7.33 7.34
C CYS A 167 -3.98 8.28 6.86
N THR A 168 -4.08 8.77 5.62
CA THR A 168 -3.13 9.77 5.10
C THR A 168 -3.15 11.04 5.95
N GLU A 169 -4.31 11.41 6.50
CA GLU A 169 -4.53 12.60 7.33
C GLU A 169 -4.06 12.48 8.79
N ARG A 170 -3.71 11.27 9.23
CA ARG A 170 -3.42 10.97 10.63
C ARG A 170 -2.15 11.66 11.14
N GLU A 171 -2.25 12.25 12.33
CA GLU A 171 -1.12 12.83 13.05
C GLU A 171 -0.49 11.86 14.08
N PRO A 172 0.84 11.91 14.31
CA PRO A 172 1.83 12.73 13.59
C PRO A 172 2.04 12.22 12.16
N ARG A 173 2.14 13.07 11.13
CA ARG A 173 2.36 12.62 9.73
C ARG A 173 3.65 11.79 9.55
N PHE A 174 3.60 10.82 8.63
CA PHE A 174 4.79 10.13 8.13
C PHE A 174 5.40 10.96 7.00
N ILE A 175 6.58 11.53 7.24
CA ILE A 175 7.24 12.50 6.37
C ILE A 175 8.66 12.02 6.08
N SER A 176 9.08 12.15 4.83
CA SER A 176 10.48 12.05 4.43
C SER A 176 11.13 13.44 4.41
N THR A 177 12.38 13.52 4.86
CA THR A 177 13.22 14.71 4.79
C THR A 177 14.51 14.36 4.09
N TYR A 178 14.79 15.05 2.99
CA TYR A 178 16.04 14.95 2.25
C TYR A 178 17.01 16.06 2.65
N THR A 179 18.29 15.70 2.79
CA THR A 179 19.38 16.64 3.10
C THR A 179 20.29 16.82 1.89
N GLU A 180 20.44 18.08 1.46
CA GLU A 180 21.31 18.47 0.37
C GLU A 180 22.79 18.47 0.76
N ASN A 181 23.67 18.42 -0.24
CA ASN A 181 25.12 18.46 -0.01
C ASN A 181 25.58 19.76 0.69
N ASP A 182 24.83 20.85 0.55
CA ASP A 182 25.08 22.12 1.24
C ASP A 182 24.48 22.17 2.66
N GLY A 183 23.80 21.11 3.09
CA GLY A 183 23.16 20.97 4.39
C GLY A 183 21.75 21.56 4.47
N SER A 184 21.21 22.12 3.37
CA SER A 184 19.79 22.48 3.32
C SER A 184 18.91 21.23 3.31
N THR A 185 17.65 21.38 3.75
CA THR A 185 16.73 20.24 3.90
C THR A 185 15.40 20.52 3.22
N HIS A 186 14.83 19.49 2.60
CA HIS A 186 13.52 19.51 1.98
C HIS A 186 12.67 18.40 2.59
N SER A 187 11.51 18.74 3.13
CA SER A 187 10.57 17.77 3.68
C SER A 187 9.33 17.68 2.82
N GLY A 188 8.84 16.46 2.61
CA GLY A 188 7.49 16.26 2.11
C GLY A 188 6.43 16.73 3.11
N THR A 189 5.18 16.77 2.66
CA THR A 189 4.04 17.10 3.53
C THR A 189 3.54 15.89 4.32
N GLY A 190 3.89 14.67 3.87
CA GLY A 190 3.37 13.42 4.42
C GLY A 190 2.00 13.04 3.86
N SER A 191 1.55 13.73 2.81
CA SER A 191 0.33 13.45 2.05
C SER A 191 0.72 12.88 0.68
N LEU A 192 0.04 11.81 0.28
CA LEU A 192 0.20 11.19 -1.04
C LEU A 192 -0.70 11.86 -2.10
N PHE A 193 -1.60 12.75 -1.66
CA PHE A 193 -2.53 13.50 -2.52
C PHE A 193 -1.95 14.86 -2.97
N ASP A 194 -0.81 15.26 -2.40
CA ASP A 194 -0.14 16.52 -2.77
C ASP A 194 0.68 16.30 -4.05
N ARG A 195 0.00 16.23 -5.19
CA ARG A 195 0.61 16.05 -6.52
C ARG A 195 0.58 17.33 -7.37
#